data_AF-A0A0K9PYY9-F1
#
_entry.id   AF-A0A0K9PYY9-F1
#
_cell.length_a   1.000
_cell.length_b   1.000
_cell.length_c   1.000
_cell.angle_alpha   90.00
_cell.angle_beta   90.00
_cell.angle_gamma   90.00
#
_symmetry.space_group_name_H-M   'P 1'
#
loop_
_entity.id
_entity.type
_entity.pdbx_description
1 polymer ?
#
loop_
_entity_poly.entity_id
_entity_poly.type
_entity_poly.pdbx_seq_one_letter_code
_entity_poly.pdbx_strand_id
1 'polypeptide(L)'
;MDLLCSSWWQVSSRQPHLKLSPTSSSLPVTAAVAKTIRCSSKKTTGTDTTLTTTTPLFLRLAVTAATEILSLLSPTNKLTDSRSDFSRGGTDAEGGLGLDDVFGLLQTDYANAYFLTGNFTPEIYADACLFEDPTIKFRGKKQYSRNLRLLVPFFDSPSLELKSIKKGVLPVSDDADFILAKWRLRTYLNLPWKPLISIEGLTEYYLNDNYQIIRHAERWNVSAIEAICQIFKPS
;
A
#
# COMPACT_ATOMS: atom_id res chain seq x y z
N MET A 1 -16.58 -1.68 -40.80
CA MET A 1 -16.37 -2.89 -39.97
C MET A 1 -15.52 -2.49 -38.76
N ASP A 2 -15.93 -1.53 -37.94
CA ASP A 2 -17.10 -1.51 -37.05
C ASP A 2 -17.01 -2.54 -35.91
N LEU A 3 -16.86 -1.97 -34.70
CA LEU A 3 -17.35 -2.45 -33.40
C LEU A 3 -16.59 -3.68 -32.84
N LEU A 4 -15.95 -3.60 -31.66
CA LEU A 4 -16.66 -3.58 -30.39
C LEU A 4 -15.91 -2.79 -29.31
N CYS A 5 -16.65 -1.81 -28.80
CA CYS A 5 -16.34 -0.96 -27.67
C CYS A 5 -17.25 -1.41 -26.51
N SER A 6 -16.69 -1.49 -25.30
CA SER A 6 -17.34 -1.18 -24.02
C SER A 6 -18.53 -2.02 -23.49
N SER A 7 -18.36 -2.55 -22.28
CA SER A 7 -19.42 -2.68 -21.25
C SER A 7 -18.71 -2.71 -19.89
N TRP A 8 -18.54 -1.58 -19.21
CA TRP A 8 -19.49 -0.86 -18.33
C TRP A 8 -19.93 -1.64 -17.10
N TRP A 9 -19.57 -1.01 -15.98
CA TRP A 9 -19.96 -1.23 -14.60
C TRP A 9 -21.48 -1.27 -14.42
N GLN A 10 -21.97 -2.16 -13.55
CA GLN A 10 -23.33 -2.06 -13.01
C GLN A 10 -23.28 -2.11 -11.48
N VAL A 11 -23.23 -0.92 -10.87
CA VAL A 11 -23.58 -0.69 -9.47
C VAL A 11 -25.10 -0.47 -9.42
N SER A 12 -25.83 -1.35 -8.74
CA SER A 12 -27.25 -1.15 -8.44
C SER A 12 -27.42 -0.81 -6.96
N SER A 13 -27.52 0.48 -6.68
CA SER A 13 -28.11 1.05 -5.47
C SER A 13 -29.62 0.75 -5.42
N ARG A 14 -30.09 0.07 -4.37
CA ARG A 14 -31.51 0.07 -3.98
C ARG A 14 -31.63 0.57 -2.55
N GLN A 15 -32.34 1.70 -2.38
CA GLN A 15 -32.84 2.18 -1.09
C GLN A 15 -34.09 1.40 -0.66
N PRO A 16 -34.36 1.28 0.65
CA PRO A 16 -35.60 0.73 1.16
C PRO A 16 -36.66 1.83 1.38
N HIS A 17 -37.89 1.57 0.93
CA HIS A 17 -39.09 2.26 1.38
C HIS A 17 -40.08 1.20 1.86
N LEU A 18 -40.63 1.35 3.07
CA LEU A 18 -42.03 1.07 3.41
C LEU A 18 -42.34 1.57 4.85
N LYS A 19 -43.54 2.14 5.01
CA LYS A 19 -44.05 2.90 6.17
C LYS A 19 -44.71 2.00 7.26
N LEU A 20 -44.63 2.48 8.51
CA LEU A 20 -45.48 2.39 9.73
C LEU A 20 -46.86 1.68 9.60
N SER A 21 -47.52 1.03 10.58
CA SER A 21 -47.43 0.75 12.05
C SER A 21 -48.67 -0.16 12.42
N PRO A 22 -49.17 -0.29 13.68
CA PRO A 22 -48.69 -0.99 14.88
C PRO A 22 -49.65 -2.13 15.36
N THR A 23 -49.19 -3.05 16.23
CA THR A 23 -50.06 -3.68 17.25
C THR A 23 -49.22 -4.31 18.38
N SER A 24 -49.72 -4.13 19.60
CA SER A 24 -49.15 -4.55 20.89
C SER A 24 -49.44 -6.02 21.23
N SER A 25 -48.51 -6.69 21.91
CA SER A 25 -48.82 -7.54 23.08
C SER A 25 -47.54 -8.13 23.73
N SER A 26 -47.30 -7.72 24.97
CA SER A 26 -46.78 -8.46 26.14
C SER A 26 -45.89 -9.72 26.00
N LEU A 27 -44.66 -9.59 26.54
CA LEU A 27 -43.86 -10.45 27.46
C LEU A 27 -44.33 -11.89 27.78
N PRO A 28 -43.42 -12.87 28.09
CA PRO A 28 -42.22 -12.68 28.91
C PRO A 28 -40.90 -13.29 28.39
N VAL A 29 -39.82 -12.71 28.93
CA VAL A 29 -38.41 -13.10 28.79
C VAL A 29 -38.20 -14.45 29.46
N THR A 30 -37.84 -15.47 28.68
CA THR A 30 -37.27 -16.71 29.18
C THR A 30 -35.75 -16.59 29.22
N ALA A 31 -35.19 -16.68 30.43
CA ALA A 31 -33.76 -16.72 30.67
C ALA A 31 -33.18 -18.07 30.25
N ALA A 32 -32.29 -18.08 29.26
CA ALA A 32 -31.52 -19.26 28.87
C ALA A 32 -30.05 -19.10 29.28
N VAL A 33 -29.76 -19.65 30.46
CA VAL A 33 -28.52 -20.31 30.93
C VAL A 33 -27.23 -19.98 30.17
N ALA A 34 -26.43 -19.08 30.75
CA ALA A 34 -24.99 -19.01 30.49
C ALA A 34 -24.29 -20.19 31.21
N LYS A 35 -23.66 -21.10 30.44
CA LYS A 35 -22.77 -22.13 30.97
C LYS A 35 -21.44 -21.52 31.36
N THR A 36 -21.29 -21.15 32.62
CA THR A 36 -20.00 -20.78 33.21
C THR A 36 -19.20 -22.06 33.48
N ILE A 37 -18.12 -22.29 32.75
CA ILE A 37 -17.18 -23.38 33.05
C ILE A 37 -16.38 -22.97 34.28
N ARG A 38 -16.77 -23.54 35.43
CA ARG A 38 -16.10 -23.43 36.73
C ARG A 38 -14.99 -24.49 36.78
N CYS A 39 -13.74 -24.08 36.62
CA CYS A 39 -12.60 -24.95 36.94
C CYS A 39 -12.29 -24.86 38.45
N SER A 40 -12.76 -25.85 39.20
CA SER A 40 -12.35 -26.08 40.58
C SER A 40 -10.97 -26.73 40.61
N SER A 41 -9.99 -26.03 41.19
CA SER A 41 -8.68 -26.61 41.51
C SER A 41 -8.85 -27.64 42.64
N LYS A 42 -8.70 -28.93 42.31
CA LYS A 42 -8.51 -30.00 43.31
C LYS A 42 -7.05 -30.37 43.35
N LYS A 43 -6.45 -30.19 44.53
CA LYS A 43 -5.13 -30.67 44.89
C LYS A 43 -5.23 -32.18 45.14
N THR A 44 -4.48 -32.98 44.40
CA THR A 44 -4.28 -34.39 44.76
C THR A 44 -2.88 -34.82 44.35
N THR A 45 -2.19 -35.38 45.34
CA THR A 45 -0.87 -36.00 45.33
C THR A 45 -0.85 -37.30 44.53
N GLY A 46 0.23 -37.57 43.81
CA GLY A 46 0.61 -38.94 43.41
C GLY A 46 1.20 -39.10 42.01
N THR A 47 2.53 -39.23 41.96
CA THR A 47 3.35 -40.15 41.13
C THR A 47 3.15 -40.28 39.61
N ASP A 48 4.18 -39.78 38.91
CA ASP A 48 5.00 -40.45 37.88
C ASP A 48 4.35 -40.97 36.58
N THR A 49 4.68 -40.32 35.46
CA THR A 49 5.15 -40.92 34.18
C THR A 49 5.52 -39.78 33.23
N THR A 50 6.81 -39.66 32.90
CA THR A 50 7.37 -38.67 31.99
C THR A 50 7.19 -39.11 30.54
N LEU A 51 6.37 -38.38 29.77
CA LEU A 51 6.39 -38.40 28.30
C LEU A 51 6.94 -37.06 27.80
N THR A 52 8.17 -37.09 27.31
CA THR A 52 8.90 -35.96 26.75
C THR A 52 8.46 -35.69 25.32
N THR A 53 7.52 -34.76 25.13
CA THR A 53 7.30 -34.13 23.82
C THR A 53 8.32 -33.01 23.63
N THR A 54 9.51 -33.39 23.13
CA THR A 54 10.57 -32.45 22.76
C THR A 54 10.24 -31.80 21.41
N THR A 55 9.56 -30.67 21.43
CA THR A 55 9.54 -29.76 20.28
C THR A 55 10.95 -29.21 20.04
N PRO A 56 11.50 -29.30 18.83
CA PRO A 56 12.87 -28.91 18.58
C PRO A 56 13.07 -27.39 18.69
N LEU A 57 14.20 -27.02 19.29
CA LEU A 57 14.62 -25.65 19.67
C LEU A 57 14.61 -24.63 18.53
N PHE A 58 14.71 -25.05 17.27
CA PHE A 58 14.75 -24.15 16.12
C PHE A 58 13.42 -23.43 15.83
N LEU A 59 12.27 -23.96 16.28
CA LEU A 59 10.98 -23.29 16.11
C LEU A 59 10.78 -22.11 17.07
N ARG A 60 11.51 -22.06 18.19
CA ARG A 60 11.46 -20.92 19.13
C ARG A 60 12.30 -19.73 18.66
N LEU A 61 13.32 -19.95 17.83
CA LEU A 61 14.14 -18.88 17.24
C LEU A 61 13.48 -18.25 16.00
N ALA A 62 12.56 -18.95 15.34
CA ALA A 62 11.88 -18.45 14.15
C ALA A 62 10.76 -17.42 14.46
N VAL A 63 10.17 -17.47 15.66
CA VAL A 63 8.99 -16.65 16.01
C VAL A 63 9.37 -15.29 16.62
N THR A 64 10.60 -15.10 17.08
CA THR A 64 11.06 -13.82 17.66
C THR A 64 11.65 -12.84 16.65
N ALA A 65 12.02 -13.30 15.44
CA ALA A 65 12.56 -12.42 14.39
C ALA A 65 11.47 -11.68 13.58
N ALA A 66 10.25 -12.24 13.49
CA ALA A 66 9.19 -11.68 12.64
C ALA A 66 8.55 -10.40 13.20
N THR A 67 8.57 -10.20 14.52
CA THR A 67 7.98 -9.03 15.18
C THR A 67 8.87 -7.79 15.21
N GLU A 68 10.19 -7.96 15.03
CA GLU A 68 11.16 -6.86 14.92
C GLU A 68 11.17 -6.24 13.50
N ILE A 69 10.84 -7.01 12.46
CA ILE A 69 10.83 -6.50 11.08
C ILE A 69 9.70 -5.47 10.87
N LEU A 70 8.56 -5.63 11.55
CA LEU A 70 7.46 -4.66 11.47
C LEU A 70 7.76 -3.33 12.20
N SER A 71 8.67 -3.34 13.19
CA SER A 71 9.04 -2.11 13.93
C SER A 71 9.97 -1.21 13.13
N LEU A 72 10.77 -1.77 12.21
CA LEU A 72 11.59 -1.00 11.25
C LEU A 72 10.76 -0.23 10.21
N LEU A 73 9.50 -0.62 10.00
CA LEU A 73 8.54 0.07 9.13
C LEU A 73 7.69 1.11 9.88
N SER A 74 7.91 1.28 11.20
CA SER A 74 7.23 2.32 11.99
C SER A 74 8.00 3.65 11.87
N PRO A 75 7.38 4.73 11.33
CA PRO A 75 8.08 5.99 11.07
C PRO A 75 8.39 6.71 12.38
N THR A 76 9.59 6.47 12.91
CA THR A 76 10.11 7.24 14.03
C THR A 76 10.67 8.55 13.48
N ASN A 77 10.00 9.66 13.77
CA ASN A 77 10.50 11.00 13.45
C ASN A 77 11.75 11.30 14.28
N LYS A 78 12.94 11.05 13.74
CA LYS A 78 14.15 11.73 14.17
C LYS A 78 14.82 12.41 12.99
N LEU A 79 14.66 13.72 13.00
CA LEU A 79 15.24 14.70 12.10
C LEU A 79 16.77 14.69 12.30
N THR A 80 17.52 14.41 11.25
CA THR A 80 18.87 14.97 11.10
C THR A 80 18.91 15.59 9.72
N ASP A 81 18.90 16.93 9.75
CA ASP A 81 19.00 17.80 8.58
C ASP A 81 20.45 17.74 8.09
N SER A 82 20.64 17.36 6.84
CA SER A 82 21.92 17.46 6.14
C SER A 82 21.62 17.97 4.75
N ARG A 83 21.57 19.30 4.65
CA ARG A 83 21.61 20.06 3.41
C ARG A 83 22.80 19.61 2.58
N SER A 84 22.53 19.02 1.42
CA SER A 84 23.44 19.07 0.29
C SER A 84 22.90 20.13 -0.65
N ASP A 85 23.63 21.24 -0.70
CA ASP A 85 23.37 22.37 -1.58
C ASP A 85 23.90 21.99 -2.98
N PHE A 86 22.99 21.63 -3.88
CA PHE A 86 23.31 21.48 -5.30
C PHE A 86 22.76 22.71 -6.03
N SER A 87 23.59 23.75 -6.08
CA SER A 87 23.39 24.89 -6.96
C SER A 87 23.51 24.44 -8.41
N ARG A 88 22.39 24.35 -9.12
CA ARG A 88 22.36 24.27 -10.58
C ARG A 88 21.83 25.60 -11.11
N GLY A 89 22.65 26.20 -11.96
CA GLY A 89 22.56 27.56 -12.46
C GLY A 89 21.21 27.92 -13.08
N GLY A 90 20.95 29.23 -13.00
CA GLY A 90 19.69 29.84 -13.37
C GLY A 90 19.34 29.71 -14.85
N THR A 91 18.04 29.61 -15.06
CA THR A 91 17.33 30.22 -16.17
C THR A 91 16.09 30.84 -15.55
N ASP A 92 16.04 32.17 -15.54
CA ASP A 92 14.84 32.94 -15.30
C ASP A 92 13.87 32.63 -16.46
N ALA A 93 13.06 31.60 -16.27
CA ALA A 93 11.87 31.34 -17.04
C ALA A 93 10.78 31.02 -16.03
N GLU A 94 9.97 32.03 -15.74
CA GLU A 94 8.66 31.92 -15.11
C GLU A 94 7.74 31.15 -16.08
N GLY A 95 8.03 29.86 -16.24
CA GLY A 95 7.27 28.90 -17.02
C GLY A 95 6.94 27.74 -16.10
N GLY A 96 5.70 27.69 -15.63
CA GLY A 96 5.22 26.53 -14.88
C GLY A 96 5.39 25.25 -15.69
N LEU A 97 5.53 24.11 -14.99
CA LEU A 97 5.53 22.79 -15.63
C LEU A 97 4.19 22.57 -16.34
N GLY A 98 4.19 22.06 -17.57
CA GLY A 98 2.98 21.64 -18.27
C GLY A 98 2.67 20.16 -18.08
N LEU A 99 1.47 19.73 -18.48
CA LEU A 99 1.06 18.31 -18.47
C LEU A 99 2.05 17.40 -19.22
N ASP A 100 2.56 17.86 -20.36
CA ASP A 100 3.52 17.12 -21.18
C ASP A 100 4.86 16.92 -20.47
N ASP A 101 5.31 17.93 -19.72
CA ASP A 101 6.54 17.88 -18.94
C ASP A 101 6.42 16.87 -17.81
N VAL A 102 5.31 16.92 -17.05
CA VAL A 102 5.03 15.97 -15.98
C VAL A 102 4.97 14.55 -16.52
N PHE A 103 4.32 14.36 -17.67
CA PHE A 103 4.25 13.05 -18.33
C PHE A 103 5.63 12.54 -18.77
N GLY A 104 6.51 13.40 -19.27
CA GLY A 104 7.89 13.05 -19.62
C GLY A 104 8.75 12.72 -18.40
N LEU A 105 8.59 13.48 -17.31
CA LEU A 105 9.28 13.23 -16.04
C LEU A 105 8.83 11.92 -15.40
N LEU A 106 7.54 11.60 -15.41
CA LEU A 106 7.04 10.30 -14.94
C LEU A 106 7.62 9.13 -15.74
N GLN A 107 7.71 9.24 -17.07
CA GLN A 107 8.36 8.20 -17.88
C GLN A 107 9.84 8.00 -17.49
N THR A 108 10.55 9.10 -17.23
CA THR A 108 11.94 9.06 -16.78
C THR A 108 12.06 8.43 -15.39
N ASP A 109 11.19 8.79 -14.45
CA ASP A 109 11.13 8.21 -13.11
C ASP A 109 10.89 6.69 -13.20
N TYR A 110 9.96 6.24 -14.04
CA TYR A 110 9.71 4.81 -14.26
C TYR A 110 10.93 4.08 -14.86
N ALA A 111 11.62 4.69 -15.83
CA ALA A 111 12.85 4.15 -16.39
C ALA A 111 13.97 4.03 -15.34
N ASN A 112 13.99 4.92 -14.36
CA ASN A 112 14.90 4.89 -13.21
C ASN A 112 14.43 3.97 -12.07
N ALA A 113 13.36 3.21 -12.29
CA ALA A 113 12.74 2.32 -11.31
C ALA A 113 12.47 3.02 -9.97
N TYR A 114 11.91 4.23 -9.99
CA TYR A 114 11.82 5.11 -8.81
C TYR A 114 11.17 4.48 -7.57
N PHE A 115 10.22 3.54 -7.72
CA PHE A 115 9.64 2.78 -6.60
C PHE A 115 10.69 1.96 -5.83
N LEU A 116 11.70 1.48 -6.54
CA LEU A 116 12.73 0.57 -6.03
C LEU A 116 14.03 1.31 -5.70
N THR A 117 14.29 2.46 -6.33
CA THR A 117 15.49 3.27 -6.09
C THR A 117 15.25 4.44 -5.14
N GLY A 118 14.01 4.87 -4.95
CA GLY A 118 13.66 6.07 -4.19
C GLY A 118 14.01 7.38 -4.90
N ASN A 119 14.44 7.31 -6.16
CA ASN A 119 14.84 8.46 -6.99
C ASN A 119 13.70 8.85 -7.93
N PHE A 120 12.70 9.54 -7.39
CA PHE A 120 11.64 10.17 -8.17
C PHE A 120 11.89 11.68 -8.27
N THR A 121 11.17 12.36 -9.16
CA THR A 121 11.23 13.82 -9.32
C THR A 121 10.27 14.48 -8.31
N PRO A 122 10.72 15.04 -7.17
CA PRO A 122 9.80 15.64 -6.19
C PRO A 122 9.17 16.97 -6.63
N GLU A 123 9.72 17.63 -7.65
CA GLU A 123 9.28 18.93 -8.16
C GLU A 123 7.90 18.85 -8.84
N ILE A 124 7.56 17.71 -9.45
CA ILE A 124 6.24 17.50 -10.07
C ILE A 124 5.14 17.21 -9.05
N TYR A 125 5.45 17.15 -7.74
CA TYR A 125 4.50 16.87 -6.68
C TYR A 125 4.21 18.10 -5.82
N ALA A 126 2.93 18.31 -5.51
CA ALA A 126 2.52 19.26 -4.49
C ALA A 126 3.04 18.84 -3.11
N ASP A 127 3.41 19.80 -2.26
CA ASP A 127 4.01 19.51 -0.95
C ASP A 127 3.14 18.62 -0.07
N ALA A 128 1.82 18.81 -0.12
CA ALA A 128 0.81 18.06 0.63
C ALA A 128 0.11 16.95 -0.19
N CYS A 129 0.76 16.47 -1.26
CA CYS A 129 0.26 15.39 -2.11
C CYS A 129 -0.19 14.18 -1.27
N LEU A 130 -1.36 13.64 -1.62
CA LEU A 130 -1.90 12.43 -1.02
C LEU A 130 -1.27 11.19 -1.68
N PHE A 131 -0.62 10.34 -0.90
CA PHE A 131 -0.10 9.06 -1.33
C PHE A 131 -0.97 7.95 -0.74
N GLU A 132 -1.42 7.03 -1.57
CA GLU A 132 -2.20 5.88 -1.14
C GLU A 132 -1.88 4.65 -1.96
N ASP A 133 -1.78 3.52 -1.28
CA ASP A 133 -1.67 2.19 -1.87
C ASP A 133 -2.59 1.23 -1.10
N PRO A 134 -2.70 -0.05 -1.49
CA PRO A 134 -3.57 -1.01 -0.79
C PRO A 134 -3.24 -1.25 0.69
N THR A 135 -2.07 -0.82 1.17
CA THR A 135 -1.56 -1.04 2.53
C THR A 135 -1.55 0.23 3.39
N ILE A 136 -1.26 1.40 2.81
CA ILE A 136 -1.06 2.64 3.56
C ILE A 136 -1.63 3.87 2.84
N LYS A 137 -1.90 4.91 3.63
CA LYS A 137 -2.37 6.21 3.15
C LYS A 137 -1.81 7.34 4.00
N PHE A 138 -1.16 8.31 3.38
CA PHE A 138 -0.54 9.45 4.07
C PHE A 138 -0.38 10.66 3.15
N ARG A 139 0.03 11.81 3.70
CA ARG A 139 0.26 13.03 2.94
C ARG A 139 1.69 13.52 3.09
N GLY A 140 2.25 14.03 2.00
CA GLY A 140 3.49 14.79 2.00
C GLY A 140 4.62 14.15 1.21
N LYS A 141 5.16 14.87 0.22
CA LYS A 141 6.23 14.34 -0.67
C LYS A 141 7.53 14.02 0.06
N LYS A 142 7.86 14.76 1.14
CA LYS A 142 9.01 14.46 2.00
C LYS A 142 8.85 13.12 2.73
N GLN A 143 7.64 12.80 3.19
CA GLN A 143 7.35 11.52 3.81
C GLN A 143 7.44 10.38 2.79
N TYR A 144 6.92 10.60 1.57
CA TYR A 144 7.01 9.61 0.49
C TYR A 144 8.46 9.29 0.13
N SER A 145 9.30 10.32 -0.08
CA SER A 145 10.73 10.15 -0.33
C SER A 145 11.43 9.34 0.77
N ARG A 146 11.14 9.64 2.04
CA ARG A 146 11.71 8.90 3.17
C ARG A 146 11.26 7.44 3.16
N ASN A 147 9.98 7.16 2.93
CA ASN A 147 9.45 5.81 2.91
C ASN A 147 10.11 4.96 1.80
N LEU A 148 10.24 5.51 0.59
CA LEU A 148 10.91 4.79 -0.50
C LEU A 148 12.37 4.47 -0.15
N ARG A 149 13.11 5.46 0.37
CA ARG A 149 14.53 5.28 0.75
C ARG A 149 14.75 4.22 1.84
N LEU A 150 13.79 4.02 2.75
CA LEU A 150 13.86 2.98 3.77
C LEU A 150 13.78 1.57 3.18
N LEU A 151 13.12 1.40 2.04
CA LEU A 151 12.93 0.10 1.40
C LEU A 151 14.12 -0.32 0.52
N VAL A 152 14.87 0.65 -0.03
CA VAL A 152 15.99 0.42 -0.97
C VAL A 152 16.98 -0.67 -0.50
N PRO A 153 17.44 -0.69 0.77
CA PRO A 153 18.42 -1.71 1.22
C PRO A 153 17.92 -3.15 1.17
N PHE A 154 16.60 -3.35 1.09
CA PHE A 154 15.99 -4.67 1.05
C PHE A 154 15.85 -5.22 -0.37
N PHE A 155 16.03 -4.42 -1.42
CA PHE A 155 15.84 -4.90 -2.79
C PHE A 155 17.12 -5.50 -3.37
N ASP A 156 17.00 -6.70 -3.94
CA ASP A 156 18.02 -7.38 -4.72
C ASP A 156 17.51 -7.62 -6.15
N SER A 157 18.31 -7.20 -7.13
CA SER A 157 18.00 -7.25 -8.56
C SER A 157 16.60 -6.67 -8.91
N PRO A 158 16.30 -5.42 -8.48
CA PRO A 158 15.00 -4.80 -8.71
C PRO A 158 14.75 -4.51 -10.20
N SER A 159 13.50 -4.68 -10.62
CA SER A 159 13.01 -4.36 -11.95
C SER A 159 11.62 -3.72 -11.85
N LEU A 160 11.48 -2.53 -12.43
CA LEU A 160 10.20 -1.85 -12.60
C LEU A 160 9.97 -1.63 -14.10
N GLU A 161 9.01 -2.34 -14.66
CA GLU A 161 8.68 -2.27 -16.08
C GLU A 161 7.41 -1.45 -16.29
N LEU A 162 7.51 -0.33 -17.00
CA LEU A 162 6.37 0.47 -17.42
C LEU A 162 5.67 -0.20 -18.62
N LYS A 163 4.47 -0.74 -18.42
CA LYS A 163 3.69 -1.42 -19.47
C LYS A 163 2.95 -0.43 -20.36
N SER A 164 2.38 0.62 -19.78
CA SER A 164 1.74 1.69 -20.53
C SER A 164 1.56 2.92 -19.65
N ILE A 165 1.66 4.12 -20.22
CA ILE A 165 1.29 5.36 -19.55
C ILE A 165 0.38 6.17 -20.48
N LYS A 166 -0.70 6.74 -19.95
CA LYS A 166 -1.71 7.46 -20.72
C LYS A 166 -2.14 8.72 -19.97
N LYS A 167 -2.40 9.79 -20.72
CA LYS A 167 -3.10 10.97 -20.25
C LYS A 167 -4.60 10.72 -20.37
N GLY A 168 -5.38 11.19 -19.41
CA GLY A 168 -6.83 11.13 -19.41
C GLY A 168 -7.40 12.40 -18.81
N VAL A 169 -8.66 12.66 -19.14
CA VAL A 169 -9.48 13.70 -18.53
C VAL A 169 -10.57 12.99 -17.75
N LEU A 170 -10.74 13.32 -16.46
CA LEU A 170 -11.75 12.67 -15.64
C LEU A 170 -13.16 13.09 -16.08
N PRO A 171 -14.09 12.14 -16.28
CA PRO A 171 -15.45 12.46 -16.71
C PRO A 171 -16.34 13.09 -15.61
N VAL A 172 -15.83 13.24 -14.37
CA VAL A 172 -16.64 13.66 -13.20
C VAL A 172 -16.39 15.13 -12.81
N SER A 173 -15.32 15.73 -13.33
CA SER A 173 -14.96 17.14 -13.12
C SER A 173 -14.29 17.61 -14.40
N ASP A 174 -14.94 18.52 -15.12
CA ASP A 174 -14.68 18.81 -16.54
C ASP A 174 -13.24 19.23 -16.91
N ASP A 175 -12.32 19.44 -15.97
CA ASP A 175 -10.96 19.92 -16.28
C ASP A 175 -9.84 19.25 -15.46
N ALA A 176 -10.11 18.14 -14.76
CA ALA A 176 -9.07 17.49 -13.95
C ALA A 176 -8.17 16.60 -14.82
N ASP A 177 -6.98 17.11 -15.13
CA ASP A 177 -5.93 16.36 -15.79
C ASP A 177 -5.46 15.17 -14.93
N PHE A 178 -5.36 14.04 -15.59
CA PHE A 178 -5.06 12.77 -14.94
C PHE A 178 -4.08 11.95 -15.77
N ILE A 179 -3.09 11.33 -15.11
CA ILE A 179 -2.16 10.40 -15.75
C ILE A 179 -2.35 9.02 -15.15
N LEU A 180 -2.38 8.01 -16.02
CA LEU A 180 -2.56 6.62 -15.66
C LEU A 180 -1.36 5.81 -16.13
N ALA A 181 -0.64 5.18 -15.21
CA ALA A 181 0.49 4.30 -15.51
C ALA A 181 0.18 2.86 -15.10
N LYS A 182 0.41 1.91 -16.00
CA LYS A 182 0.40 0.46 -15.72
C LYS A 182 1.82 -0.04 -15.67
N TRP A 183 2.15 -0.82 -14.65
CA TRP A 183 3.52 -1.26 -14.41
C TRP A 183 3.57 -2.69 -13.88
N ARG A 184 4.75 -3.29 -13.96
CA ARG A 184 5.10 -4.56 -13.34
C ARG A 184 6.36 -4.40 -12.51
N LEU A 185 6.27 -4.73 -11.23
CA LEU A 185 7.39 -4.72 -10.30
C LEU A 185 7.84 -6.14 -10.04
N ARG A 186 9.14 -6.36 -10.09
CA ARG A 186 9.78 -7.63 -9.71
C ARG A 186 11.07 -7.36 -8.95
N THR A 187 11.26 -8.00 -7.82
CA THR A 187 12.51 -7.90 -7.05
C THR A 187 12.66 -9.11 -6.14
N TYR A 188 13.88 -9.53 -5.86
CA TYR A 188 14.15 -10.36 -4.69
C TYR A 188 14.29 -9.47 -3.47
N LEU A 189 13.97 -9.98 -2.27
CA LEU A 189 14.32 -9.29 -1.03
C LEU A 189 15.60 -9.87 -0.44
N ASN A 190 16.43 -9.00 0.13
CA ASN A 190 17.64 -9.35 0.85
C ASN A 190 17.32 -9.89 2.26
N LEU A 191 16.56 -10.98 2.31
CA LEU A 191 16.21 -11.75 3.50
C LEU A 191 16.82 -13.17 3.39
N PRO A 192 16.98 -13.92 4.50
CA PRO A 192 17.65 -15.22 4.47
C PRO A 192 17.08 -16.24 3.49
N TRP A 193 15.77 -16.19 3.23
CA TRP A 193 15.07 -17.08 2.29
C TRP A 193 14.80 -16.46 0.90
N LYS A 194 15.41 -15.29 0.62
CA LYS A 194 15.38 -14.57 -0.66
C LYS A 194 14.00 -14.55 -1.37
N PRO A 195 12.93 -14.10 -0.71
CA PRO A 195 11.59 -14.16 -1.31
C PRO A 195 11.54 -13.34 -2.60
N LEU A 196 10.80 -13.85 -3.59
CA LEU A 196 10.52 -13.15 -4.83
C LEU A 196 9.22 -12.35 -4.70
N ILE A 197 9.32 -11.04 -4.90
CA ILE A 197 8.16 -10.16 -5.07
C ILE A 197 7.91 -9.96 -6.55
N SER A 198 6.68 -10.22 -7.01
CA SER A 198 6.24 -9.98 -8.39
C SER A 198 4.79 -9.52 -8.38
N ILE A 199 4.57 -8.25 -8.71
CA ILE A 199 3.25 -7.60 -8.65
C ILE A 199 3.06 -6.76 -9.91
N GLU A 200 1.83 -6.74 -10.43
CA GLU A 200 1.44 -5.79 -11.47
C GLU A 200 0.50 -4.75 -10.85
N GLY A 201 0.56 -3.52 -11.35
CA GLY A 201 -0.16 -2.44 -10.74
C GLY A 201 -0.51 -1.31 -11.69
N LEU A 202 -1.28 -0.40 -11.12
CA LEU A 202 -1.78 0.81 -11.73
C LEU A 202 -1.46 1.96 -10.80
N THR A 203 -0.94 3.05 -11.33
CA THR A 203 -0.79 4.31 -10.61
C THR A 203 -1.63 5.38 -11.28
N GLU A 204 -2.43 6.02 -10.46
CA GLU A 204 -3.36 7.10 -10.78
C GLU A 204 -2.78 8.41 -10.24
N TYR A 205 -2.40 9.33 -11.13
CA TYR A 205 -1.87 10.65 -10.78
C TYR A 205 -2.90 11.72 -11.10
N TYR A 206 -3.39 12.42 -10.08
CA TYR A 206 -4.29 13.56 -10.24
C TYR A 206 -3.49 14.85 -10.13
N LEU A 207 -3.66 15.73 -11.12
CA LEU A 207 -2.95 17.00 -11.20
C LEU A 207 -3.90 18.14 -10.80
N ASN A 208 -3.32 19.24 -10.31
CA ASN A 208 -4.03 20.51 -10.14
C ASN A 208 -3.81 21.43 -11.36
N ASP A 209 -4.40 22.63 -11.31
CA ASP A 209 -4.30 23.64 -12.38
C ASP A 209 -2.86 24.13 -12.65
N ASN A 210 -1.93 23.89 -11.71
CA ASN A 210 -0.50 24.18 -11.85
C ASN A 210 0.30 22.96 -12.33
N TYR A 211 -0.38 21.92 -12.81
CA TYR A 211 0.18 20.63 -13.22
C TYR A 211 1.03 19.92 -12.15
N GLN A 212 0.77 20.18 -10.87
CA GLN A 212 1.41 19.45 -9.78
C GLN A 212 0.54 18.25 -9.39
N ILE A 213 1.19 17.11 -9.14
CA ILE A 213 0.52 15.92 -8.64
C ILE A 213 0.06 16.17 -7.21
N ILE A 214 -1.26 16.17 -7.01
CA ILE A 214 -1.92 16.33 -5.71
C ILE A 214 -2.38 15.01 -5.10
N ARG A 215 -2.49 13.96 -5.91
CA ARG A 215 -2.77 12.59 -5.45
C ARG A 215 -2.05 11.58 -6.34
N HIS A 216 -1.34 10.68 -5.68
CA HIS A 216 -0.66 9.53 -6.24
C HIS A 216 -1.31 8.30 -5.59
N ALA A 217 -2.13 7.59 -6.35
CA ALA A 217 -2.89 6.45 -5.87
C ALA A 217 -2.52 5.18 -6.62
N GLU A 218 -2.05 4.18 -5.90
CA GLU A 218 -1.69 2.88 -6.45
C GLU A 218 -2.79 1.84 -6.24
N ARG A 219 -2.93 0.96 -7.22
CA ARG A 219 -3.71 -0.29 -7.12
C ARG A 219 -2.87 -1.43 -7.61
N TRP A 220 -2.94 -2.56 -6.92
CA TRP A 220 -2.25 -3.79 -7.31
C TRP A 220 -3.25 -4.77 -7.92
N ASN A 221 -2.76 -5.65 -8.78
CA ASN A 221 -3.53 -6.75 -9.34
C ASN A 221 -3.85 -7.85 -8.31
N VAL A 222 -3.14 -7.83 -7.17
CA VAL A 222 -3.31 -8.72 -6.03
C VAL A 222 -3.78 -7.94 -4.81
N SER A 223 -4.33 -8.65 -3.82
CA SER A 223 -4.68 -8.01 -2.53
C SER A 223 -3.42 -7.59 -1.75
N ALA A 224 -3.58 -6.63 -0.84
CA ALA A 224 -2.53 -6.22 0.10
C ALA A 224 -1.95 -7.41 0.88
N ILE A 225 -2.83 -8.29 1.38
CA ILE A 225 -2.44 -9.47 2.16
C ILE A 225 -1.65 -10.43 1.28
N GLU A 226 -2.11 -10.69 0.05
CA GLU A 226 -1.43 -11.58 -0.88
C GLU A 226 -0.04 -11.08 -1.26
N ALA A 227 0.10 -9.77 -1.52
CA ALA A 227 1.39 -9.13 -1.75
C ALA A 227 2.33 -9.29 -0.56
N ILE A 228 1.84 -9.02 0.66
CA ILE A 228 2.62 -9.20 1.91
C ILE A 228 3.00 -10.67 2.11
N CYS A 229 2.12 -11.61 1.78
CA CYS A 229 2.42 -13.04 1.87
C CYS A 229 3.58 -13.47 0.97
N GLN A 230 3.88 -12.76 -0.13
CA GLN A 230 5.05 -13.05 -0.96
C GLN A 230 6.36 -12.90 -0.18
N ILE A 231 6.43 -11.96 0.78
CA ILE A 231 7.62 -11.72 1.63
C ILE A 231 7.99 -12.95 2.45
N PHE A 232 7.02 -13.80 2.83
CA PHE A 232 7.24 -14.98 3.66
C PHE A 232 7.43 -16.28 2.86
N LYS A 233 7.35 -16.23 1.52
CA LYS A 233 7.53 -17.40 0.65
C LYS A 233 8.97 -17.46 0.14
N PRO A 234 9.70 -18.58 0.32
CA PRO A 234 11.00 -18.75 -0.30
C PRO A 234 10.89 -18.75 -1.84
N SER A 235 11.92 -18.26 -2.52
CA SER A 235 12.02 -18.26 -3.99
C SER A 235 12.48 -19.58 -4.57
#